data_AF-A0A562MZJ2-F1
#
_entry.id   AF-A0A562MZJ2-F1
#
_cell.length_a   1.000
_cell.length_b   1.000
_cell.length_c   1.000
_cell.angle_alpha   90.00
_cell.angle_beta   90.00
_cell.angle_gamma   90.00
#
_symmetry.space_group_name_H-M   'P 1'
#
loop_
_entity.id
_entity.type
_entity.pdbx_description
1 polymer ?
#
loop_
_entity_poly.entity_id
_entity_poly.type
_entity_poly.pdbx_seq_one_letter_code
_entity_poly.pdbx_strand_id
1 'polypeptide(L)'
;MNAAIAYADALTARFAGKINRADHAAVVKTMRDALGNRLPAAQASRLRSILDEKVEAQYGIRAKSLPDAESLLDKLERFAEWAEKEMEI
;
A
#
# COMPACT_ATOMS: atom_id res chain seq x y z
N MET A 1 5.96 -5.37 -5.23
CA MET A 1 5.19 -5.26 -3.95
C MET A 1 5.91 -4.54 -2.81
N ASN A 2 7.23 -4.64 -2.64
CA ASN A 2 7.94 -3.85 -1.60
C ASN A 2 7.78 -2.33 -1.79
N ALA A 3 7.57 -1.85 -3.02
CA ALA A 3 7.31 -0.44 -3.32
C ALA A 3 6.07 0.14 -2.60
N ALA A 4 4.95 -0.59 -2.53
CA ALA A 4 3.73 -0.09 -1.87
C ALA A 4 3.93 0.14 -0.36
N ILE A 5 4.74 -0.71 0.28
CA ILE A 5 5.11 -0.54 1.69
C ILE A 5 6.03 0.69 1.85
N ALA A 6 7.01 0.86 0.96
CA ALA A 6 7.89 2.02 1.00
C ALA A 6 7.13 3.34 0.86
N TYR A 7 6.14 3.43 -0.04
CA TYR A 7 5.27 4.61 -0.14
C TYR A 7 4.42 4.81 1.12
N ALA A 8 3.85 3.74 1.68
CA ALA A 8 3.11 3.82 2.94
C ALA A 8 4.01 4.34 4.09
N ASP A 9 5.23 3.82 4.20
CA ASP A 9 6.21 4.23 5.20
C ASP A 9 6.65 5.68 5.02
N ALA A 10 6.88 6.12 3.77
CA ALA A 10 7.22 7.50 3.46
C ALA A 10 6.10 8.46 3.90
N LEU A 11 4.84 8.12 3.61
CA LEU A 11 3.69 8.91 4.03
C LEU A 11 3.55 8.94 5.56
N THR A 12 3.65 7.79 6.24
CA THR A 12 3.52 7.76 7.71
C THR A 12 4.70 8.46 8.40
N ALA A 13 5.90 8.40 7.81
CA ALA A 13 7.07 9.11 8.32
C ALA A 13 6.87 10.62 8.19
N ARG A 14 6.39 11.11 7.04
CA ARG A 14 6.12 12.52 6.81
C ARG A 14 5.03 13.08 7.73
N PHE A 15 3.88 12.41 7.81
CA PHE A 15 2.70 12.98 8.47
C PHE A 15 2.61 12.66 9.97
N ALA A 16 3.30 11.63 10.45
CA ALA A 16 3.25 11.23 11.85
C ALA A 16 4.60 10.93 12.50
N GLY A 17 5.73 11.09 11.78
CA GLY A 17 7.06 10.75 12.28
C GLY A 17 7.25 9.26 12.57
N LYS A 18 6.38 8.40 12.02
CA LYS A 18 6.36 6.95 12.29
C LYS A 18 6.63 6.18 11.02
N ILE A 19 7.58 5.25 11.06
CA ILE A 19 7.78 4.25 10.01
C ILE A 19 7.02 3.01 10.44
N ASN A 20 6.14 2.47 9.59
CA ASN A 20 5.55 1.19 9.90
C ASN A 20 6.63 0.12 9.73
N ARG A 21 6.99 -0.57 10.80
CA ARG A 21 8.09 -1.56 10.80
C ARG A 21 7.67 -2.87 10.12
N ALA A 22 7.14 -2.79 8.90
CA ALA A 22 6.71 -3.90 8.08
C ALA A 22 5.62 -4.81 8.69
N ASP A 23 4.79 -4.31 9.61
CA ASP A 23 3.54 -4.99 9.95
C ASP A 23 2.53 -4.79 8.81
N HIS A 24 2.48 -5.79 7.92
CA HIS A 24 1.59 -5.79 6.75
C HIS A 24 0.11 -5.72 7.15
N ALA A 25 -0.26 -6.34 8.27
CA ALA A 25 -1.65 -6.33 8.74
C ALA A 25 -2.04 -4.95 9.29
N ALA A 26 -1.09 -4.25 9.93
CA ALA A 26 -1.32 -2.94 10.52
C ALA A 26 -1.12 -1.75 9.57
N VAL A 27 -0.54 -1.92 8.37
CA VAL A 27 -0.20 -0.78 7.46
C VAL A 27 -1.38 0.17 7.25
N VAL A 28 -2.58 -0.36 6.96
CA VAL A 28 -3.74 0.47 6.64
C VAL A 28 -4.21 1.24 7.87
N LYS A 29 -4.12 0.62 9.05
CA LYS A 29 -4.43 1.27 10.33
C LYS A 29 -3.43 2.38 10.62
N THR A 30 -2.14 2.09 10.51
CA THR A 30 -1.06 3.08 10.71
C THR A 30 -1.20 4.27 9.76
N MET A 31 -1.54 4.02 8.49
CA MET A 31 -1.82 5.09 7.54
C MET A 31 -3.07 5.88 7.91
N ARG A 32 -4.15 5.23 8.36
CA ARG A 32 -5.35 5.94 8.81
C ARG A 32 -5.06 6.83 10.01
N ASP A 33 -4.27 6.34 10.97
CA ASP A 33 -3.88 7.08 12.16
C ASP A 33 -2.97 8.27 11.82
N ALA A 34 -2.13 8.14 10.78
CA ALA A 34 -1.20 9.19 10.35
C ALA A 34 -1.85 10.26 9.45
N LEU A 35 -2.68 9.85 8.50
CA LEU A 35 -3.23 10.73 7.45
C LEU A 35 -4.68 11.16 7.73
N GLY A 36 -5.42 10.45 8.59
CA GLY A 36 -6.83 10.72 8.88
C GLY A 36 -7.68 10.75 7.61
N ASN A 37 -8.34 11.89 7.38
CA ASN A 37 -9.20 12.12 6.21
C ASN A 37 -8.43 12.29 4.89
N ARG A 38 -7.10 12.49 4.94
CA ARG A 38 -6.26 12.54 3.74
C ARG A 38 -6.05 11.17 3.12
N LEU A 39 -6.35 10.07 3.81
CA LEU A 39 -6.33 8.72 3.25
C LEU A 39 -7.70 8.39 2.64
N PRO A 40 -7.87 8.42 1.31
CA PRO A 40 -9.14 8.07 0.69
C PRO A 40 -9.42 6.57 0.89
N ALA A 41 -10.69 6.22 1.07
CA ALA A 41 -11.10 4.82 1.23
C ALA A 41 -10.64 3.92 0.07
N ALA A 42 -10.65 4.46 -1.16
CA ALA A 42 -10.16 3.76 -2.35
C ALA A 42 -8.67 3.39 -2.25
N GLN A 43 -7.83 4.27 -1.71
CA GLN A 43 -6.40 4.00 -1.57
C GLN A 43 -6.12 3.03 -0.41
N ALA A 44 -6.87 3.15 0.69
CA ALA A 44 -6.82 2.15 1.77
C ALA A 44 -7.18 0.73 1.28
N SER A 45 -8.23 0.61 0.46
CA SER A 45 -8.65 -0.66 -0.13
C SER A 45 -7.63 -1.21 -1.13
N ARG A 46 -7.06 -0.34 -1.96
CA ARG A 46 -6.03 -0.71 -2.94
C ARG A 46 -4.78 -1.22 -2.26
N LEU A 47 -4.31 -0.53 -1.24
CA LEU A 47 -3.15 -0.96 -0.45
C LEU A 47 -3.39 -2.31 0.23
N ARG A 48 -4.58 -2.52 0.81
CA ARG A 48 -4.96 -3.83 1.38
C ARG A 48 -4.90 -4.93 0.34
N SER A 49 -5.52 -4.74 -0.82
CA SER A 49 -5.49 -5.72 -1.91
C SER A 49 -4.06 -6.04 -2.37
N ILE A 50 -3.17 -5.05 -2.48
CA ILE A 50 -1.76 -5.28 -2.86
C ILE A 50 -1.03 -6.12 -1.82
N LEU A 51 -1.31 -5.92 -0.54
CA LEU A 51 -0.66 -6.66 0.55
C LEU A 51 -1.18 -8.08 0.68
N ASP A 52 -2.47 -8.30 0.52
CA ASP A 52 -3.08 -9.63 0.54
C ASP A 52 -2.52 -10.48 -0.61
N GLU A 53 -2.41 -9.90 -1.81
CA GLU A 53 -1.77 -10.50 -2.98
C GLU A 53 -0.29 -10.84 -2.74
N LYS A 54 0.42 -10.00 -1.99
CA LYS A 54 1.81 -10.27 -1.57
C LYS A 54 1.92 -11.51 -0.73
N VAL A 55 1.07 -11.60 0.28
CA VAL A 55 1.03 -12.72 1.22
C VAL A 55 0.74 -14.00 0.43
N GLU A 56 -0.29 -14.00 -0.41
CA GLU A 56 -0.63 -15.18 -1.22
C GLU A 56 0.51 -15.64 -2.15
N ALA A 57 1.15 -14.69 -2.85
CA ALA A 57 2.26 -14.99 -3.75
C ALA A 57 3.51 -15.48 -3.01
N GLN A 58 3.81 -14.89 -1.84
CA GLN A 58 4.99 -15.27 -1.04
C GLN A 58 4.88 -16.68 -0.46
N TYR A 59 3.67 -17.11 -0.09
CA TYR A 59 3.43 -18.45 0.44
C TYR A 59 3.10 -19.49 -0.65
N GLY A 60 3.12 -19.10 -1.93
CA GLY A 60 2.88 -20.01 -3.06
C GLY A 60 1.49 -20.64 -3.06
N ILE A 61 0.51 -19.98 -2.42
CA ILE A 61 -0.81 -20.56 -2.14
C ILE A 61 -1.59 -20.83 -3.43
N ARG A 62 -1.34 -20.04 -4.49
CA ARG A 62 -1.91 -20.23 -5.84
C ARG A 62 -0.95 -19.80 -6.94
N ALA A 63 -1.04 -20.48 -8.09
CA ALA A 63 -0.48 -19.97 -9.34
C ALA A 63 -1.27 -18.70 -9.75
N LYS A 64 -0.56 -17.60 -9.99
CA LYS A 64 -1.16 -16.34 -10.48
C LYS A 64 -1.10 -16.30 -12.00
N SER A 65 -2.15 -15.80 -12.63
CA SER A 65 -2.21 -15.59 -14.07
C SER A 65 -1.56 -14.26 -14.47
N LEU A 66 -1.21 -14.10 -15.75
CA LEU A 66 -0.72 -12.81 -16.26
C LEU A 66 -1.73 -11.66 -16.02
N PRO A 67 -3.05 -11.84 -16.26
CA PRO A 67 -4.04 -10.81 -15.92
C PRO A 67 -4.05 -10.41 -14.43
N ASP A 68 -3.82 -11.36 -13.51
CA ASP A 68 -3.73 -11.04 -12.08
C ASP A 68 -2.52 -10.15 -11.78
N ALA A 69 -1.39 -10.43 -12.43
CA ALA A 69 -0.17 -9.64 -12.30
C ALA A 69 -0.34 -8.22 -12.88
N GLU A 70 -0.99 -8.08 -14.04
CA GLU A 70 -1.30 -6.79 -14.66
C GLU A 70 -2.26 -5.96 -13.79
N SER A 71 -3.30 -6.60 -13.23
CA SER A 71 -4.22 -5.93 -12.30
C SER A 71 -3.51 -5.46 -11.04
N LEU A 72 -2.58 -6.27 -10.51
CA LEU A 72 -1.77 -5.89 -9.36
C LEU A 72 -0.81 -4.73 -9.67
N LEU A 73 -0.26 -4.69 -10.89
CA LEU A 73 0.60 -3.59 -11.33
C LEU A 73 -0.18 -2.27 -11.44
N ASP A 74 -1.34 -2.25 -12.10
CA ASP A 74 -2.20 -1.05 -12.20
C ASP A 74 -2.59 -0.53 -10.79
N LYS A 75 -2.92 -1.44 -9.87
CA LYS A 75 -3.19 -1.07 -8.48
C LYS A 75 -1.97 -0.44 -7.82
N LEU A 76 -0.76 -0.95 -8.05
CA LEU A 76 0.45 -0.39 -7.46
C LEU A 76 0.75 1.00 -8.01
N GLU A 77 0.65 1.19 -9.33
CA GLU A 77 0.91 2.47 -10.00
C GLU A 77 -0.05 3.56 -9.51
N ARG A 78 -1.36 3.26 -9.44
CA ARG A 78 -2.37 4.21 -8.94
C ARG A 78 -2.19 4.59 -7.46
N PHE A 79 -1.64 3.67 -6.67
CA PHE A 79 -1.32 3.97 -5.27
C PHE A 79 -0.07 4.86 -5.18
N ALA A 80 0.96 4.54 -5.96
CA ALA A 80 2.20 5.32 -6.03
C ALA A 80 1.95 6.75 -6.49
N GLU A 81 1.21 6.94 -7.60
CA GLU A 81 0.91 8.27 -8.14
C GLU A 81 0.17 9.15 -7.12
N TRP A 82 -0.79 8.59 -6.39
CA TRP A 82 -1.47 9.31 -5.32
C TRP A 82 -0.52 9.62 -4.15
N ALA A 83 0.28 8.65 -3.72
CA ALA A 83 1.21 8.84 -2.61
C ALA A 83 2.23 9.93 -2.91
N GLU A 84 2.76 9.97 -4.14
CA GLU A 84 3.66 11.02 -4.62
C GLU A 84 3.00 12.39 -4.59
N LYS A 85 1.79 12.51 -5.13
CA LYS A 85 1.00 13.76 -5.06
C LYS A 85 0.78 14.24 -3.63
N GLU A 86 0.45 13.35 -2.69
CA GLU A 86 0.30 13.71 -1.27
C GLU A 86 1.63 14.15 -0.64
N MET A 87 2.77 13.67 -1.13
CA MET A 87 4.10 14.11 -0.71
C MET A 87 4.53 15.44 -1.35
N GLU A 88 3.77 16.01 -2.27
CA GLU A 88 4.08 17.33 -2.83
C GLU A 88 3.34 18.47 -2.10
N ILE A 89 2.44 18.13 -1.15
CA ILE A 89 1.55 19.08 -0.43
C ILE A 89 2.16 19.62 0.85
#